data_AF-A0A800F6Q8-F1
#
_entry.id   AF-A0A800F6Q8-F1
#
_cell.length_a   1.000
_cell.length_b   1.000
_cell.length_c   1.000
_cell.angle_alpha   90.00
_cell.angle_beta   90.00
_cell.angle_gamma   90.00
#
_symmetry.space_group_name_H-M   'P 1'
#
loop_
_entity.id
_entity.type
_entity.pdbx_description
1 polymer ?
#
loop_
_entity_poly.entity_id
_entity_poly.type
_entity_poly.pdbx_seq_one_letter_code
_entity_poly.pdbx_strand_id
1 'polypeptide(L)'
;MTRGTAWFLHTSTALVAGTGVVYGWMRYFVSATDEFSVVNHPQEPTLHWMHVVFAPLLVFGCGVLWRSHVWGRIVSGFQSRRKTGILLALLLFPMIASGYFLQVVVDETWQTIWVWMHGTTSVVWTLGYLVHHLIARDVSAQPAQPAQPAK
;
A
#
# COMPACT_ATOMS: atom_id res chain seq x y z
N MET A 1 9.96 12.08 -9.56
CA MET A 1 10.39 11.27 -8.39
C MET A 1 11.89 11.07 -8.46
N THR A 2 12.60 11.31 -7.37
CA THR A 2 14.02 10.97 -7.25
C THR A 2 14.19 9.47 -6.97
N ARG A 3 15.39 8.93 -7.19
CA ARG A 3 15.69 7.51 -6.93
C ARG A 3 15.55 7.16 -5.44
N GLY A 4 15.91 8.08 -4.54
CA GLY A 4 15.77 7.90 -3.10
C GLY A 4 14.31 7.77 -2.65
N THR A 5 13.42 8.64 -3.16
CA THR A 5 11.98 8.53 -2.86
C THR A 5 11.38 7.23 -3.38
N ALA A 6 11.82 6.76 -4.56
CA ALA A 6 11.38 5.48 -5.10
C ALA A 6 11.79 4.32 -4.19
N TRP A 7 13.07 4.23 -3.82
CA TRP A 7 13.57 3.21 -2.91
C TRP A 7 12.86 3.23 -1.56
N PHE A 8 12.69 4.41 -0.96
CA PHE A 8 11.98 4.54 0.31
C PHE A 8 10.54 4.01 0.22
N LEU A 9 9.82 4.36 -0.85
CA LEU A 9 8.44 3.89 -1.05
C LEU A 9 8.39 2.38 -1.28
N HIS A 10 9.27 1.83 -2.12
CA HIS A 10 9.31 0.39 -2.39
C HIS A 10 9.65 -0.41 -1.14
N THR A 11 10.67 0.02 -0.38
CA THR A 11 11.09 -0.66 0.83
C THR A 11 10.02 -0.61 1.92
N SER A 12 9.42 0.57 2.16
CA SER A 12 8.33 0.69 3.13
C SER A 12 7.10 -0.14 2.72
N THR A 13 6.76 -0.15 1.44
CA THR A 13 5.68 -1.01 0.91
C THR A 13 5.99 -2.49 1.14
N ALA A 14 7.20 -2.94 0.81
CA ALA A 14 7.60 -4.34 0.98
C ALA A 14 7.60 -4.78 2.45
N LEU A 15 8.08 -3.92 3.36
CA LEU A 15 8.09 -4.20 4.79
C LEU A 15 6.66 -4.32 5.35
N VAL A 16 5.78 -3.37 5.03
CA VAL A 16 4.40 -3.36 5.54
C VAL A 16 3.58 -4.51 4.95
N ALA A 17 3.66 -4.71 3.62
CA ALA A 17 2.95 -5.80 2.97
C ALA A 17 3.47 -7.17 3.43
N GLY A 18 4.80 -7.34 3.52
CA GLY A 18 5.42 -8.59 3.98
C GLY A 18 5.02 -8.94 5.41
N THR A 19 5.16 -7.99 6.34
CA THR A 19 4.76 -8.20 7.74
C THR A 19 3.26 -8.46 7.88
N GLY A 20 2.42 -7.73 7.15
CA GLY A 20 0.97 -7.88 7.19
C GLY A 20 0.49 -9.22 6.63
N VAL A 21 1.07 -9.67 5.51
CA VAL A 21 0.74 -10.98 4.91
C VAL A 21 1.16 -12.12 5.83
N VAL A 22 2.38 -12.10 6.36
CA VAL A 22 2.86 -13.19 7.22
C VAL A 22 2.11 -13.20 8.56
N TYR A 23 1.83 -12.03 9.15
CA TYR A 23 1.00 -11.91 10.34
C TYR A 23 -0.41 -12.45 10.10
N GLY A 24 -1.08 -12.02 9.02
CA GLY A 24 -2.41 -12.51 8.66
C GLY A 24 -2.43 -14.02 8.41
N TRP A 25 -1.39 -14.56 7.77
CA TRP A 25 -1.23 -16.00 7.60
C TRP A 25 -1.20 -16.74 8.94
N MET A 26 -0.35 -16.29 9.87
CA MET A 26 -0.27 -16.88 11.22
C MET A 26 -1.60 -16.76 11.97
N ARG A 27 -2.29 -15.63 11.84
CA ARG A 27 -3.54 -15.38 12.57
C ARG A 27 -4.69 -16.27 12.13
N TYR A 28 -4.79 -16.59 10.83
CA TYR A 28 -5.96 -17.26 10.28
C TYR A 28 -5.73 -18.69 9.79
N PHE A 29 -4.47 -19.09 9.53
CA PHE A 29 -4.17 -20.38 8.90
C PHE A 29 -3.21 -21.26 9.73
N VAL A 30 -2.64 -20.74 10.82
CA VAL A 30 -1.80 -21.54 11.73
C VAL A 30 -2.62 -21.87 12.97
N SER A 31 -2.58 -23.13 13.39
CA SER A 31 -3.22 -23.58 14.62
C SER A 31 -2.32 -23.31 15.83
N ALA A 32 -2.93 -22.94 16.95
CA ALA A 32 -2.25 -22.85 18.23
C ALA A 32 -1.57 -24.19 18.60
N THR A 33 -0.37 -24.09 19.16
CA THR A 33 0.41 -25.27 19.61
C THR A 33 -0.14 -25.91 20.88
N ASP A 34 -0.97 -25.19 21.63
CA ASP A 34 -1.57 -25.60 22.89
C ASP A 34 -2.98 -24.98 23.03
N GLU A 35 -3.89 -25.68 23.71
CA GLU A 35 -5.29 -25.27 23.91
C GLU A 35 -5.44 -23.94 24.64
N PHE A 36 -4.49 -23.59 25.50
CA PHE A 36 -4.50 -22.36 26.29
C PHE A 36 -3.65 -21.24 25.68
N SER A 37 -3.09 -21.46 24.48
CA SER A 37 -2.27 -20.45 23.83
C SER A 37 -3.12 -19.31 23.28
N VAL A 38 -2.75 -18.08 23.64
CA VAL A 38 -3.39 -16.84 23.14
C VAL A 38 -2.97 -16.54 21.69
N VAL A 39 -1.82 -17.07 21.26
CA VAL A 39 -1.25 -16.86 19.92
C VAL A 39 -1.12 -18.19 19.17
N ASN A 40 -1.23 -18.14 17.84
CA ASN A 40 -1.10 -19.32 17.02
C ASN A 40 0.37 -19.68 16.76
N HIS A 41 1.25 -18.68 16.67
CA HIS A 41 2.67 -18.87 16.41
C HIS A 41 3.54 -17.95 17.30
N PRO A 42 4.71 -18.40 17.80
CA PRO A 42 5.57 -17.59 18.68
C PRO A 42 5.99 -16.23 18.09
N GLN A 43 6.07 -16.12 16.75
CA GLN A 43 6.43 -14.88 16.06
C GLN A 43 5.24 -13.98 15.69
N GLU A 44 4.00 -14.41 15.94
CA GLU A 44 2.78 -13.62 15.64
C GLU A 44 2.84 -12.23 16.30
N PRO A 45 3.19 -12.08 17.60
CA PRO A 45 3.32 -10.75 18.21
C PRO A 45 4.40 -9.90 17.54
N THR A 46 5.57 -10.48 17.25
CA THR A 46 6.69 -9.74 16.66
C THR A 46 6.32 -9.17 15.30
N LEU A 47 5.67 -9.97 14.45
CA LEU A 47 5.22 -9.51 13.13
C LEU A 47 4.14 -8.45 13.21
N HIS A 48 3.22 -8.57 14.18
CA HIS A 48 2.23 -7.54 14.45
C HIS A 48 2.90 -6.20 14.82
N TRP A 49 3.84 -6.21 15.77
CA TRP A 49 4.59 -5.01 16.15
C TRP A 49 5.38 -4.41 14.99
N MET A 50 6.06 -5.24 14.21
CA MET A 50 6.79 -4.79 13.02
C MET A 50 5.86 -4.12 12.01
N HIS A 51 4.69 -4.70 11.75
CA HIS A 51 3.70 -4.13 10.85
C HIS A 51 3.26 -2.73 11.32
N VAL A 52 2.92 -2.59 12.61
CA VAL A 52 2.51 -1.32 13.21
C VAL A 52 3.63 -0.27 13.14
N VAL A 53 4.89 -0.66 13.38
CA VAL A 53 6.04 0.26 13.34
C VAL A 53 6.40 0.67 11.91
N PHE A 54 6.30 -0.23 10.93
CA PHE A 54 6.63 0.08 9.53
C PHE A 54 5.52 0.83 8.80
N ALA A 55 4.26 0.68 9.21
CA ALA A 55 3.12 1.35 8.57
C ALA A 55 3.28 2.89 8.47
N PRO A 56 3.70 3.63 9.51
CA PRO A 56 4.00 5.06 9.42
C PRO A 56 5.01 5.44 8.35
N LEU A 57 6.01 4.59 8.06
CA LEU A 57 6.99 4.84 7.01
C LEU A 57 6.33 4.84 5.63
N LEU A 58 5.43 3.89 5.38
CA LEU A 58 4.66 3.83 4.14
C LEU A 58 3.72 5.03 4.00
N VAL A 59 3.01 5.40 5.07
CA VAL A 59 2.11 6.58 5.07
C VAL A 59 2.90 7.84 4.73
N PHE A 60 4.05 8.04 5.37
CA PHE A 60 4.94 9.16 5.07
C PHE A 60 5.42 9.14 3.61
N GLY A 61 5.84 7.97 3.12
CA GLY A 61 6.28 7.77 1.74
C GLY A 61 5.19 8.14 0.73
N CYS A 62 3.95 7.74 1.00
CA CYS A 62 2.78 8.11 0.21
C CYS A 62 2.51 9.63 0.25
N GLY A 63 2.72 10.30 1.39
CA GLY A 63 2.64 11.76 1.48
C GLY A 63 3.67 12.48 0.61
N VAL A 64 4.92 12.02 0.62
CA VAL A 64 5.98 12.55 -0.26
C VAL A 64 5.69 12.27 -1.74
N LEU A 65 5.18 11.07 -2.05
CA LEU A 65 4.73 10.67 -3.37
C LEU A 65 3.59 11.58 -3.86
N TRP A 66 2.64 11.92 -2.99
CA TRP A 66 1.51 12.77 -3.35
C TRP A 66 1.97 14.11 -3.91
N ARG A 67 2.87 14.79 -3.19
CA ARG A 67 3.43 16.09 -3.60
C ARG A 67 4.28 15.99 -4.87
N SER A 68 5.11 14.96 -4.98
CA SER A 68 6.14 14.86 -6.03
C SER A 68 5.71 14.15 -7.31
N HIS A 69 4.58 13.43 -7.28
CA HIS A 69 4.11 12.61 -8.39
C HIS A 69 2.62 12.79 -8.66
N VAL A 70 1.77 12.53 -7.67
CA VAL A 70 0.31 12.48 -7.87
C VAL A 70 -0.23 13.84 -8.28
N TRP A 71 0.14 14.90 -7.56
CA TRP A 71 -0.31 16.26 -7.86
C TRP A 71 0.08 16.70 -9.27
N GLY A 72 1.34 16.48 -9.66
CA GLY A 72 1.81 16.81 -11.00
C GLY A 72 1.07 16.06 -12.11
N ARG A 73 0.68 14.80 -11.88
CA ARG A 73 -0.10 14.00 -12.83
C ARG A 73 -1.55 14.47 -12.94
N ILE A 74 -2.16 14.89 -11.83
CA ILE A 74 -3.52 15.46 -11.81
C ILE A 74 -3.54 16.77 -12.61
N VAL A 75 -2.62 17.69 -12.31
CA VAL A 75 -2.55 19.00 -12.98
C VAL A 75 -2.21 18.88 -14.47
N SER A 76 -1.33 17.94 -14.84
CA SER A 76 -0.95 17.73 -16.25
C SER A 76 -1.96 16.93 -17.08
N GLY A 77 -3.03 16.39 -16.48
CA GLY A 77 -4.04 15.61 -17.21
C GLY A 77 -3.51 14.30 -17.83
N PHE A 78 -2.38 13.79 -17.35
CA PHE A 78 -1.73 12.61 -17.95
C PHE A 78 -2.60 11.36 -17.82
N GLN A 79 -2.89 10.70 -18.95
CA GLN A 79 -3.89 9.62 -19.00
C GLN A 79 -3.31 8.21 -18.79
N SER A 80 -2.05 7.97 -19.15
CA SER A 80 -1.46 6.63 -18.98
C SER A 80 -1.37 6.26 -17.50
N ARG A 81 -1.81 5.04 -17.16
CA ARG A 81 -1.89 4.47 -15.79
C ARG A 81 -2.76 5.26 -14.80
N ARG A 82 -3.58 6.19 -15.26
CA ARG A 82 -4.45 7.02 -14.42
C ARG A 82 -5.45 6.19 -13.61
N LYS A 83 -6.09 5.19 -14.22
CA LYS A 83 -7.05 4.31 -13.54
C LYS A 83 -6.44 3.59 -12.33
N THR A 84 -5.27 2.97 -12.53
CA THR A 84 -4.53 2.30 -11.45
C THR A 84 -4.05 3.27 -10.37
N GLY A 85 -3.61 4.48 -10.75
CA GLY A 85 -3.19 5.49 -9.79
C GLY A 85 -4.35 6.03 -8.94
N ILE A 86 -5.52 6.25 -9.54
CA ILE A 86 -6.74 6.65 -8.82
C ILE A 86 -7.19 5.55 -7.86
N LEU A 87 -7.20 4.29 -8.31
CA LEU A 87 -7.53 3.16 -7.45
C LEU A 87 -6.63 3.11 -6.21
N LEU A 88 -5.32 3.25 -6.39
CA LEU A 88 -4.36 3.29 -5.28
C LEU A 88 -4.60 4.45 -4.32
N ALA A 89 -4.90 5.64 -4.85
CA ALA A 89 -5.21 6.81 -4.04
C ALA A 89 -6.50 6.61 -3.22
N LEU A 90 -7.53 6.03 -3.84
CA LEU A 90 -8.83 5.76 -3.19
C LEU A 90 -8.73 4.67 -2.12
N LEU A 91 -7.92 3.64 -2.34
CA LEU A 91 -7.75 2.54 -1.39
C LEU A 91 -6.81 2.88 -0.22
N LEU A 92 -5.90 3.84 -0.40
CA LEU A 92 -4.92 4.22 0.62
C LEU A 92 -5.61 4.71 1.90
N PHE A 93 -6.61 5.58 1.77
CA PHE A 93 -7.31 6.14 2.93
C PHE A 93 -8.05 5.09 3.77
N PRO A 94 -8.97 4.27 3.23
CA PRO A 94 -9.68 3.28 4.03
C PRO A 94 -8.73 2.22 4.60
N MET A 95 -7.63 1.89 3.91
CA MET A 95 -6.59 1.00 4.45
C MET A 95 -5.92 1.57 5.71
N ILE A 96 -5.51 2.85 5.68
CA ILE A 96 -4.88 3.51 6.84
C ILE A 96 -5.89 3.71 7.97
N ALA A 97 -7.08 4.22 7.65
CA ALA A 97 -8.10 4.52 8.65
C ALA A 97 -8.54 3.27 9.40
N SER A 98 -8.83 2.18 8.69
CA SER A 98 -9.19 0.89 9.31
C SER A 98 -8.06 0.32 10.17
N GLY A 99 -6.80 0.45 9.77
CA GLY A 99 -5.65 0.03 10.57
C GLY A 99 -5.49 0.81 11.88
N TYR A 100 -5.84 2.10 11.88
CA TYR A 100 -5.92 2.89 13.12
C TYR A 100 -7.11 2.47 13.99
N PHE A 101 -8.31 2.32 13.40
CA PHE A 101 -9.50 1.94 14.16
C PHE A 101 -9.38 0.57 14.82
N LEU A 102 -8.68 -0.39 14.21
CA LEU A 102 -8.36 -1.67 14.82
C LEU A 102 -7.61 -1.56 16.16
N GLN A 103 -6.86 -0.48 16.38
CA GLN A 103 -6.08 -0.30 17.61
C GLN A 103 -6.87 0.36 18.74
N VAL A 104 -7.94 1.11 18.42
CA VAL A 104 -8.65 1.95 19.39
C VAL A 104 -10.09 1.52 19.65
N VAL A 105 -10.70 0.78 18.73
CA VAL A 105 -12.06 0.29 18.86
C VAL A 105 -12.06 -0.97 19.72
N VAL A 106 -12.91 -0.99 20.75
CA VAL A 106 -13.06 -2.13 21.67
C VAL A 106 -14.28 -2.99 21.39
N ASP A 107 -15.25 -2.47 20.62
CA ASP A 107 -16.46 -3.21 20.23
C ASP A 107 -16.13 -4.27 19.19
N GLU A 108 -16.53 -5.52 19.45
CA GLU A 108 -16.22 -6.69 18.62
C GLU A 108 -16.82 -6.60 17.20
N THR A 109 -18.03 -6.03 17.08
CA THR A 109 -18.69 -5.87 15.78
C THR A 109 -17.89 -4.91 14.91
N TRP A 110 -17.52 -3.77 15.47
CA TRP A 110 -16.70 -2.79 14.77
C TRP A 110 -15.30 -3.32 14.48
N GLN A 111 -14.64 -4.00 15.42
CA GLN A 111 -13.34 -4.64 15.17
C GLN A 111 -13.41 -5.60 13.97
N THR A 112 -14.45 -6.43 13.90
CA THR A 112 -14.65 -7.36 12.78
C THR A 112 -14.78 -6.62 11.45
N ILE A 113 -15.59 -5.55 11.41
CA ILE A 113 -15.74 -4.71 10.21
C ILE A 113 -14.39 -4.12 9.80
N TRP A 114 -13.62 -3.57 10.76
CA TRP A 114 -12.33 -2.96 10.48
C TRP A 114 -11.28 -3.98 10.03
N VAL A 115 -11.31 -5.22 10.55
CA VAL A 115 -10.44 -6.31 10.08
C VAL A 115 -10.70 -6.59 8.61
N TRP A 116 -11.96 -6.76 8.23
CA TRP A 116 -12.32 -7.03 6.83
C TRP A 116 -11.98 -5.85 5.92
N MET A 117 -12.29 -4.62 6.35
CA MET A 117 -11.96 -3.43 5.58
C MET A 117 -10.45 -3.27 5.39
N HIS A 118 -9.68 -3.42 6.46
CA HIS A 118 -8.22 -3.30 6.42
C HIS A 118 -7.60 -4.39 5.55
N GLY A 119 -7.98 -5.65 5.77
CA GLY A 119 -7.46 -6.78 5.00
C GLY A 119 -7.79 -6.68 3.50
N THR A 120 -9.06 -6.42 3.15
CA THR A 120 -9.48 -6.32 1.75
C THR A 120 -8.82 -5.15 1.03
N THR A 121 -8.82 -3.95 1.63
CA THR A 121 -8.18 -2.78 1.03
C THR A 121 -6.67 -2.97 0.91
N SER A 122 -6.01 -3.60 1.88
CA SER A 122 -4.58 -3.91 1.84
C SER A 122 -4.21 -4.85 0.70
N VAL A 123 -4.98 -5.93 0.51
CA VAL A 123 -4.75 -6.89 -0.58
C VAL A 123 -4.93 -6.20 -1.93
N VAL A 124 -6.04 -5.50 -2.13
CA VAL A 124 -6.34 -4.82 -3.41
C VAL A 124 -5.31 -3.71 -3.67
N TRP A 125 -4.91 -2.94 -2.66
CA TRP A 125 -3.91 -1.89 -2.80
C TRP A 125 -2.54 -2.47 -3.16
N THR A 126 -2.10 -3.54 -2.49
CA THR A 126 -0.80 -4.18 -2.74
C THR A 126 -0.73 -4.77 -4.15
N LEU A 127 -1.77 -5.49 -4.58
CA LEU A 127 -1.83 -6.03 -5.94
C LEU A 127 -1.91 -4.90 -6.98
N GLY A 128 -2.75 -3.89 -6.73
CA GLY A 128 -2.85 -2.70 -7.56
C GLY A 128 -1.52 -1.96 -7.68
N TYR A 129 -0.71 -1.94 -6.62
CA TYR A 129 0.60 -1.30 -6.58
C TYR A 129 1.59 -2.03 -7.48
N LEU A 130 1.65 -3.36 -7.36
CA LEU A 130 2.44 -4.20 -8.25
C LEU A 130 2.03 -4.00 -9.72
N VAL A 131 0.73 -4.06 -10.02
CA VAL A 131 0.20 -3.84 -11.37
C VAL A 131 0.55 -2.43 -11.88
N HIS A 132 0.42 -1.39 -11.06
CA HIS A 132 0.76 -0.02 -11.44
C HIS A 132 2.22 0.13 -11.86
N HIS A 133 3.13 -0.64 -11.24
CA HIS A 133 4.54 -0.69 -11.58
C HIS A 133 4.86 -1.59 -12.78
N LEU A 134 4.13 -2.69 -12.95
CA LEU A 134 4.32 -3.65 -14.04
C LEU A 134 3.71 -3.20 -15.37
N ILE A 135 2.65 -2.37 -15.35
CA ILE A 135 2.11 -1.79 -16.59
C ILE A 135 3.22 -0.94 -17.22
N ALA A 136 3.63 -1.37 -18.41
CA ALA A 136 4.71 -0.78 -19.19
C ALA A 136 4.55 0.74 -19.27
N ARG A 137 5.68 1.46 -19.20
CA ARG A 137 5.69 2.88 -19.55
C ARG A 137 5.29 2.95 -21.02
N ASP A 138 4.10 3.44 -21.33
CA ASP A 138 3.77 3.82 -22.71
C ASP A 138 4.81 4.84 -23.17
N VAL A 139 5.79 4.38 -23.95
CA VAL A 139 6.83 5.20 -24.58
C VAL A 139 6.20 6.10 -25.66
N SER A 140 4.97 5.82 -26.08
CA SER A 140 4.28 6.45 -27.20
C SER A 140 3.78 7.87 -26.95
N ALA A 141 3.92 8.42 -25.74
CA ALA A 141 3.57 9.82 -25.44
C ALA A 141 4.83 10.71 -25.44
N GLN A 142 5.64 10.60 -26.48
CA GLN A 142 6.64 11.62 -26.78
C GLN A 142 5.88 12.82 -27.39
N PRO A 143 6.01 14.05 -26.87
CA PRO A 143 5.45 15.21 -27.53
C PRO A 143 6.00 15.23 -28.95
N ALA A 144 5.13 15.36 -29.95
CA ALA A 144 5.55 15.49 -31.34
C ALA A 144 6.69 16.52 -31.42
N GLN A 145 7.87 16.08 -31.86
CA GLN A 145 8.97 17.01 -32.12
C GLN A 145 8.46 18.04 -33.14
N PRO A 146 8.56 19.35 -32.86
CA PRO A 146 8.21 20.35 -33.86
C PRO A 146 9.10 20.12 -35.08
N ALA A 147 8.46 20.03 -36.26
CA ALA A 147 9.15 19.81 -37.52
C ALA A 147 10.29 20.82 -37.68
N GLN A 148 11.51 20.31 -37.88
CA GLN A 148 12.64 21.16 -38.23
C GLN A 148 12.34 21.85 -39.57
N PRO A 149 12.46 23.19 -39.68
CA PRO A 149 12.33 23.85 -40.96
C PRO A 149 13.45 23.36 -41.89
N ALA A 150 13.06 22.95 -43.10
CA ALA A 150 13.99 22.58 -44.16
C ALA A 150 14.91 23.78 -44.46
N LYS A 151 16.21 23.51 -44.57
CA LYS A 151 17.22 24.48 -45.00
C LYS A 151 17.06 24.85 -46.46
#